data_AF-A0A4Y9ZN05-F1
#
_entry.id   AF-A0A4Y9ZN05-F1
#
_cell.length_a   1.000
_cell.length_b   1.000
_cell.length_c   1.000
_cell.angle_alpha   90.00
_cell.angle_beta   90.00
_cell.angle_gamma   90.00
#
_symmetry.space_group_name_H-M   'P 1'
#
loop_
_entity.id
_entity.type
_entity.pdbx_description
1 polymer ?
#
loop_
_entity_poly.entity_id
_entity_poly.type
_entity_poly.pdbx_seq_one_letter_code
_entity_poly.pdbx_strand_id
1 'polypeptide(L)'
;VQAIEAGIFNDLGSGSNVDACVIMATHTDYLRNFVRPNERVEKERKYGFRRGTTAWTSEKVRTFVVDEKVTPLATEGEAMDTS
;
A
#
# COMPACT_ATOMS: atom_id res chain seq x y z
N VAL A 1 -18.85 15.91 13.62
CA VAL A 1 -18.78 14.44 13.37
C VAL A 1 -20.14 13.77 13.55
N GLN A 2 -20.87 14.05 14.63
CA GLN A 2 -22.19 13.47 14.96
C GLN A 2 -23.20 13.34 13.81
N ALA A 3 -23.26 14.33 12.89
CA ALA A 3 -24.17 14.27 11.74
C ALA A 3 -23.83 13.14 10.74
N ILE A 4 -22.54 12.90 10.49
CA ILE A 4 -22.09 11.83 9.57
C ILE A 4 -22.21 10.47 10.27
N GLU A 5 -21.89 10.40 11.56
CA GLU A 5 -22.07 9.19 12.38
C GLU A 5 -23.54 8.75 12.42
N ALA A 6 -24.49 9.70 12.51
CA ALA A 6 -25.91 9.38 12.43
C ALA A 6 -26.27 8.71 11.09
N GLY A 7 -25.67 9.11 9.97
CA GLY A 7 -25.83 8.42 8.70
C GLY A 7 -25.23 7.01 8.73
N ILE A 8 -24.00 6.88 9.20
CA ILE A 8 -23.28 5.60 9.33
C ILE A 8 -24.08 4.57 10.17
N PHE A 9 -24.72 4.99 11.27
CA PHE A 9 -25.44 4.07 12.15
C PHE A 9 -26.89 3.81 11.77
N ASN A 10 -27.51 4.68 10.94
CA ASN A 10 -28.94 4.57 10.61
C ASN A 10 -29.23 4.25 9.13
N ASP A 11 -28.22 4.21 8.26
CA ASP A 11 -28.35 3.83 6.85
C ASP A 11 -27.42 2.68 6.48
N LEU A 12 -27.97 1.60 5.90
CA LEU A 12 -27.21 0.41 5.50
C LEU A 12 -26.26 0.67 4.32
N GLY A 13 -26.54 1.69 3.51
CA GLY A 13 -25.67 2.12 2.42
C GLY A 13 -24.46 2.95 2.89
N SER A 14 -24.47 3.37 4.16
CA SER A 14 -23.46 4.22 4.77
C SER A 14 -22.64 3.44 5.79
N GLY A 15 -21.33 3.68 5.86
CA GLY A 15 -20.45 2.91 6.75
C GLY A 15 -19.00 3.40 6.69
N SER A 16 -18.09 2.64 7.29
CA SER A 16 -16.65 2.94 7.35
C SER A 16 -16.31 4.12 8.30
N ASN A 17 -15.26 4.87 7.99
CA ASN A 17 -14.73 5.97 8.79
C ASN A 17 -15.28 7.33 8.33
N VAL A 18 -15.13 8.33 9.18
CA VAL A 18 -15.46 9.73 8.87
C VAL A 18 -14.18 10.46 8.45
N ASP A 19 -14.17 10.97 7.23
CA ASP A 19 -13.18 11.93 6.75
C ASP A 19 -13.73 13.36 6.89
N ALA A 20 -12.85 14.31 7.21
CA ALA A 20 -13.21 15.73 7.25
C ALA A 20 -12.23 16.55 6.40
N CYS A 21 -12.75 17.56 5.70
CA CYS A 21 -11.92 18.52 4.98
C CYS A 21 -12.26 19.91 5.52
N VAL A 22 -11.27 20.58 6.10
CA VAL A 22 -11.39 21.94 6.62
C VAL A 22 -10.80 22.89 5.59
N ILE A 23 -11.64 23.73 5.00
CA ILE A 23 -11.22 24.71 4.00
C ILE A 23 -11.27 26.09 4.65
N MET A 24 -10.13 26.75 4.74
CA MET A 24 -9.97 28.13 5.18
C MET A 24 -9.56 29.02 4.00
N ALA A 25 -9.66 30.35 4.17
CA ALA A 25 -9.29 31.29 3.11
C ALA A 25 -7.82 31.15 2.65
N THR A 26 -6.94 30.66 3.52
CA THR A 26 -5.49 30.56 3.26
C THR A 26 -5.01 29.15 2.95
N HIS A 27 -5.74 28.11 3.37
CA HIS A 27 -5.29 26.73 3.27
C HIS A 27 -6.45 25.74 3.37
N THR A 28 -6.15 24.48 3.04
CA THR A 28 -7.08 23.37 3.12
C THR A 28 -6.41 22.20 3.83
N ASP A 29 -7.07 21.70 4.87
CA ASP A 29 -6.62 20.54 5.65
C ASP A 29 -7.56 19.36 5.43
N TYR A 30 -7.03 18.28 4.85
CA TYR A 30 -7.75 17.04 4.70
C TYR A 30 -7.38 16.07 5.83
N LEU A 31 -8.35 15.79 6.70
CA LEU A 31 -8.26 14.92 7.85
C LEU A 31 -8.87 13.56 7.50
N ARG A 32 -8.04 12.66 6.97
CA ARG A 32 -8.44 11.29 6.66
C ARG A 32 -8.55 10.44 7.93
N ASN A 33 -9.59 9.62 8.02
CA ASN A 33 -9.95 8.80 9.17
C ASN A 33 -10.04 9.62 10.47
N PHE A 34 -10.58 10.83 10.38
CA PHE A 34 -10.72 11.74 11.52
C PHE A 34 -11.46 11.07 12.69
N VAL A 35 -12.51 10.30 12.39
CA VAL A 35 -13.16 9.41 13.37
C VAL A 35 -13.37 8.02 12.78
N ARG A 36 -13.14 6.98 13.60
CA ARG A 36 -13.21 5.57 13.22
C ARG A 36 -14.20 4.84 14.13
N PRO A 37 -15.52 5.04 13.96
CA PRO A 37 -16.53 4.54 14.89
C PRO A 37 -16.60 3.01 14.91
N ASN A 38 -16.24 2.36 13.80
CA ASN A 38 -16.30 0.91 13.63
C ASN A 38 -14.90 0.36 13.34
N GLU A 39 -14.01 0.40 14.34
CA GLU A 39 -12.68 -0.18 14.17
C GLU A 39 -12.75 -1.70 14.00
N ARG A 40 -12.22 -2.18 12.88
CA ARG A 40 -12.17 -3.60 12.58
C ARG A 40 -11.18 -4.30 13.50
N VAL A 41 -11.68 -5.24 14.29
CA VAL A 41 -10.86 -6.09 15.15
C VAL A 41 -9.94 -7.01 14.35
N GLU A 42 -8.87 -7.45 14.99
CA GLU A 42 -8.00 -8.48 14.43
C GLU A 42 -8.78 -9.79 14.27
N LYS A 43 -8.52 -10.51 13.17
CA LYS A 43 -9.11 -11.83 12.95
C LYS A 43 -8.46 -12.82 13.92
N GLU A 44 -9.27 -13.52 14.70
CA GLU A 44 -8.80 -14.56 15.64
C GLU A 44 -8.08 -15.72 14.96
N ARG A 45 -8.43 -16.02 13.70
CA ARG A 45 -7.89 -17.14 12.94
C ARG A 45 -7.13 -16.67 11.71
N LYS A 46 -6.00 -17.33 11.45
CA LYS A 46 -5.20 -17.18 10.24
C LYS A 46 -5.50 -18.33 9.28
N TYR A 47 -6.07 -18.02 8.11
CA TYR A 47 -6.42 -19.00 7.08
C TYR A 47 -5.34 -19.10 6.01
N GLY A 48 -4.15 -19.55 6.40
CA GLY A 48 -3.06 -19.82 5.48
C GLY A 48 -3.15 -21.24 4.92
N PHE A 49 -3.16 -21.38 3.59
CA PHE A 49 -3.08 -22.68 2.93
C PHE A 49 -1.64 -23.02 2.56
N ARG A 50 -1.26 -24.29 2.71
CA ARG A 50 0.07 -24.77 2.29
C ARG A 50 0.18 -24.72 0.76
N ARG A 51 1.39 -24.61 0.23
CA ARG A 51 1.61 -24.79 -1.22
C ARG A 51 1.07 -26.15 -1.67
N GLY A 52 0.41 -26.19 -2.82
CA GLY A 52 -0.16 -27.41 -3.41
C GLY A 52 -1.61 -27.72 -3.03
N THR A 53 -2.28 -26.90 -2.19
CA THR A 53 -3.69 -27.13 -1.84
C THR A 53 -4.68 -26.81 -2.96
N THR A 54 -4.28 -26.00 -3.94
CA THR A 54 -5.12 -25.61 -5.07
C THR A 54 -4.82 -26.51 -6.26
N ALA A 55 -5.85 -27.20 -6.78
CA ALA A 55 -5.74 -27.96 -8.02
C ALA A 55 -5.55 -27.01 -9.22
N TRP A 56 -4.60 -27.34 -10.10
CA TRP A 56 -4.32 -26.56 -11.31
C TRP A 56 -4.22 -27.48 -12.53
N THR A 57 -4.55 -26.94 -13.71
CA THR A 57 -4.65 -27.72 -14.95
C THR A 57 -3.48 -27.47 -15.91
N SER A 58 -2.92 -26.27 -15.95
CA SER A 58 -1.71 -25.94 -16.71
C SER A 58 -0.84 -24.88 -16.01
N GLU A 59 0.48 -24.94 -16.20
CA GLU A 59 1.47 -24.02 -15.61
C GLU A 59 2.42 -23.57 -16.71
N LYS A 60 2.71 -22.27 -16.74
CA LYS A 60 3.67 -21.67 -17.68
C LYS A 60 4.53 -20.67 -16.94
N VAL A 61 5.80 -21.02 -16.75
CA VAL A 61 6.81 -20.15 -16.12
C VAL A 61 7.67 -19.53 -17.21
N ARG A 62 7.89 -18.20 -17.13
CA ARG A 62 8.78 -17.46 -18.03
C ARG A 62 9.92 -16.85 -17.22
N THR A 63 11.15 -17.04 -17.68
CA THR A 63 12.35 -16.42 -17.10
C THR A 63 12.58 -15.07 -17.79
N PHE A 64 12.73 -14.00 -17.00
CA PHE A 64 12.85 -12.62 -17.50
C PHE A 64 14.30 -12.12 -17.65
N VAL A 65 15.31 -12.96 -17.38
CA VAL A 65 16.71 -12.59 -17.59
C VAL A 65 17.04 -12.78 -19.06
N VAL A 66 17.25 -11.67 -19.78
CA VAL A 66 17.48 -11.66 -21.23
C VAL A 66 18.94 -11.35 -21.58
N ASP A 67 19.69 -10.63 -20.74
CA ASP A 67 21.15 -10.43 -20.87
C ASP A 67 21.72 -9.86 -19.55
N GLU A 68 22.87 -10.37 -19.09
CA GLU A 68 23.60 -9.87 -17.91
C GLU A 68 24.91 -9.26 -18.37
N LYS A 69 24.95 -7.93 -18.52
CA LYS A 69 26.19 -7.19 -18.78
C LYS A 69 26.85 -6.76 -17.48
N VAL A 70 27.79 -7.57 -17.01
CA VAL A 70 28.71 -7.19 -15.93
C VAL A 70 29.78 -6.26 -16.52
N THR A 71 29.75 -4.99 -16.13
CA THR A 71 30.82 -4.03 -16.43
C THR A 71 31.81 -4.03 -15.27
N PRO A 72 33.03 -4.56 -15.42
CA PRO A 72 34.06 -4.38 -14.42
C PRO A 72 34.47 -2.89 -14.42
N LEU A 73 34.36 -2.24 -13.26
CA LEU A 73 34.98 -0.92 -13.06
C LEU A 73 36.49 -1.10 -13.15
N ALA A 74 37.10 -0.46 -14.15
CA ALA A 74 38.54 -0.46 -14.33
C ALA A 74 39.23 0.12 -13.08
N THR A 75 39.95 -0.71 -12.33
CA THR A 75 41.03 -0.27 -11.45
C THR A 75 42.25 0.05 -12.32
N GLU A 76 42.18 1.14 -13.09
CA GLU A 76 43.37 1.75 -13.68
C GLU A 76 43.47 3.17 -13.12
N GLY A 77 44.52 3.37 -12.32
CA GLY A 77 44.73 4.60 -11.56
C GLY A 77 44.78 5.82 -12.47
N GLU A 78 43.83 6.73 -12.26
CA GLU A 78 43.96 8.10 -12.74
C GLU A 78 45.02 8.79 -11.87
N ALA A 79 46.18 9.06 -12.47
CA ALA A 79 47.18 9.94 -11.90
C ALA A 79 46.59 11.35 -11.83
N MET A 80 46.41 11.87 -10.60
CA MET A 80 45.97 13.25 -10.36
C MET A 80 47.05 14.22 -10.85
N ASP A 81 46.69 15.05 -11.83
CA ASP A 81 47.53 16.15 -12.31
C ASP A 81 47.61 17.24 -11.25
N THR A 82 48.82 17.70 -10.94
CA THR A 82 49.07 18.79 -9.98
C THR A 82 49.86 19.88 -10.68
N SER A 83 49.13 20.86 -11.19
CA SER A 83 49.64 22.19 -11.54
C SER A 83 48.73 23.26 -10.94
#